data_AF-K1STQ6-F1
#
_entry.id   AF-K1STQ6-F1
#
_cell.length_a   1.000
_cell.length_b   1.000
_cell.length_c   1.000
_cell.angle_alpha   90.00
_cell.angle_beta   90.00
_cell.angle_gamma   90.00
#
_symmetry.space_group_name_H-M   'P 1'
#
loop_
_entity.id
_entity.type
_entity.pdbx_description
1 polymer ?
#
loop_
_entity_poly.entity_id
_entity_poly.type
_entity_poly.pdbx_seq_one_letter_code
_entity_poly.pdbx_strand_id
1 'polypeptide(L)'
;MNAANIMKPALSRGQIQVIGATTFAEYRKFIEKDSALERRFQPVKVEEPSINDAIAVIRGVKGYYEKYHCVRVPDSIVADVVHLSERYITDRYLPDKAIDLLDESCACCNLRHPEITEFLNLQKQVAELETKEHDLENPDPEKQGDAAIDYEEL
;
A
#
# COMPACT_ATOMS: atom_id res chain seq x y z
N MET A 1 30.14 6.58 13.72
CA MET A 1 30.52 6.41 12.30
C MET A 1 29.26 6.68 11.48
N ASN A 2 29.24 7.70 10.62
CA ASN A 2 28.02 8.11 9.90
C ASN A 2 27.94 7.36 8.56
N ALA A 3 26.81 6.75 8.21
CA ALA A 3 26.64 5.93 7.01
C ALA A 3 27.02 6.68 5.73
N ALA A 4 26.78 8.00 5.68
CA ALA A 4 27.18 8.86 4.58
C ALA A 4 28.71 8.83 4.32
N ASN A 5 29.54 8.74 5.36
CA ASN A 5 30.99 8.69 5.20
C ASN A 5 31.48 7.35 4.63
N ILE A 6 30.70 6.29 4.82
CA ILE A 6 30.98 4.97 4.24
C ILE A 6 30.65 4.96 2.73
N MET A 7 29.60 5.69 2.32
CA MET A 7 29.14 5.71 0.92
C MET A 7 29.92 6.69 0.03
N LYS A 8 30.52 7.76 0.59
CA LYS A 8 31.28 8.78 -0.16
C LYS A 8 32.34 8.23 -1.13
N PRO A 9 33.19 7.25 -0.77
CA PRO A 9 34.17 6.69 -1.70
C PRO A 9 33.53 5.97 -2.88
N ALA A 10 32.45 5.22 -2.65
CA ALA A 10 31.73 4.48 -3.70
C ALA A 10 30.99 5.44 -4.66
N LEU A 11 30.34 6.47 -4.11
CA LEU A 11 29.73 7.56 -4.88
C LEU A 11 30.75 8.31 -5.73
N SER A 12 31.93 8.61 -5.17
CA SER A 12 32.98 9.35 -5.87
C SER A 12 33.60 8.56 -7.02
N ARG A 13 33.65 7.22 -6.90
CA ARG A 13 34.12 6.32 -7.96
C ARG A 13 33.02 5.93 -8.95
N GLY A 14 31.78 6.40 -8.76
CA GLY A 14 30.64 6.04 -9.61
C GLY A 14 30.24 4.56 -9.55
N GLN A 15 30.59 3.85 -8.47
CA GLN A 15 30.31 2.43 -8.30
C GLN A 15 28.85 2.16 -7.89
N ILE A 16 28.14 3.18 -7.41
CA ILE A 16 26.74 3.10 -6.99
C ILE A 16 25.97 4.28 -7.57
N GLN A 17 24.72 4.00 -7.97
CA GLN A 17 23.73 5.01 -8.33
C GLN A 17 22.69 5.09 -7.21
N VAL A 18 22.32 6.30 -6.82
CA VAL A 18 21.42 6.53 -5.68
C VAL A 18 20.40 7.59 -6.06
N ILE A 19 19.13 7.31 -5.77
CA ILE A 19 18.05 8.30 -5.78
C ILE A 19 17.66 8.56 -4.33
N GLY A 20 17.71 9.82 -3.91
CA GLY A 20 17.28 10.25 -2.59
C GLY A 20 15.97 11.02 -2.69
N ALA A 21 15.05 10.76 -1.75
CA ALA A 21 13.84 11.55 -1.54
C ALA A 21 13.97 12.26 -0.19
N THR A 22 13.97 13.59 -0.20
CA THR A 22 14.14 14.42 1.00
C THR A 22 13.32 15.69 0.90
N THR A 23 13.08 16.34 2.04
CA THR A 23 12.54 17.69 2.05
C THR A 23 13.62 18.72 1.73
N PHE A 24 13.23 19.93 1.29
CA PHE A 24 14.19 21.02 1.07
C PHE A 24 15.01 21.36 2.32
N ALA A 25 14.38 21.28 3.50
CA ALA A 25 15.04 21.57 4.77
C ALA A 25 16.14 20.54 5.08
N GLU A 26 15.87 19.27 4.84
CA GLU A 26 16.85 18.19 5.02
C GLU A 26 17.96 18.26 3.98
N TYR A 27 17.62 18.52 2.72
CA TYR A 27 18.62 18.70 1.65
C TYR A 27 19.61 19.81 2.00
N ARG A 28 19.10 21.00 2.39
CA ARG A 28 19.92 22.13 2.85
C ARG A 28 20.77 21.80 4.07
N LYS A 29 20.23 21.03 5.00
CA LYS A 29 20.91 20.72 6.27
C LYS A 29 22.02 19.67 6.10
N PHE A 30 21.82 18.67 5.24
CA PHE A 30 22.67 17.48 5.21
C PHE A 30 23.45 17.28 3.91
N ILE A 31 22.95 17.75 2.76
CA ILE A 31 23.59 17.54 1.45
C ILE A 31 24.32 18.81 1.01
N GLU A 32 23.64 19.95 1.03
CA GLU A 32 24.20 21.24 0.55
C GLU A 32 25.40 21.71 1.39
N LYS A 33 25.44 21.36 2.68
CA LYS A 33 26.59 21.67 3.55
C LYS A 33 27.84 20.83 3.28
N ASP A 34 27.71 19.71 2.56
CA ASP A 34 28.81 18.80 2.28
C ASP A 34 29.21 18.88 0.80
N SER A 35 30.30 19.61 0.53
CA SER A 35 30.78 19.87 -0.83
C SER A 35 31.06 18.59 -1.65
N ALA A 36 31.36 17.46 -1.00
CA ALA A 36 31.60 16.21 -1.71
C ALA A 36 30.29 15.58 -2.21
N LEU A 37 29.19 15.72 -1.45
CA LEU A 37 27.87 15.20 -1.81
C LEU A 37 27.15 16.14 -2.78
N GLU A 38 27.21 17.45 -2.54
CA GLU A 38 26.59 18.48 -3.38
C GLU A 38 27.01 18.35 -4.85
N ARG A 39 28.29 18.07 -5.13
CA ARG A 39 28.81 17.90 -6.49
C ARG A 39 28.42 16.59 -7.18
N ARG A 40 27.78 15.66 -6.44
CA ARG A 40 27.43 14.31 -6.92
C ARG A 40 25.93 14.08 -7.01
N PHE A 41 25.14 14.88 -6.31
CA PHE A 41 23.69 14.88 -6.42
C PHE A 41 23.23 16.02 -7.31
N GLN A 42 22.40 15.69 -8.29
CA GLN A 42 21.62 16.67 -9.03
C GLN A 42 20.26 16.79 -8.34
N PRO A 43 19.90 17.94 -7.74
CA PRO A 43 18.55 18.13 -7.22
C PRO A 43 17.55 18.15 -8.38
N VAL A 44 16.51 17.34 -8.24
CA VAL A 44 15.32 17.34 -9.11
C VAL A 44 14.15 17.76 -8.24
N LYS A 45 13.58 18.93 -8.53
CA LYS A 45 12.43 19.44 -7.78
C LYS A 45 11.19 18.68 -8.19
N VAL A 46 10.51 18.09 -7.21
CA VAL A 46 9.18 17.48 -7.38
C VAL A 46 8.19 18.43 -6.73
N GLU A 47 7.32 19.01 -7.53
CA GLU A 47 6.24 19.88 -7.06
C GLU A 47 5.02 19.04 -6.68
N GLU A 48 4.13 19.64 -5.90
CA GLU A 48 2.79 19.11 -5.69
C GLU A 48 2.06 18.95 -7.05
N PRO A 49 1.37 17.82 -7.30
CA PRO A 49 0.63 17.62 -8.54
C PRO A 49 -0.52 18.62 -8.67
N SER A 50 -0.90 18.93 -9.91
CA SER A 50 -2.11 19.69 -10.16
C SER A 50 -3.34 18.90 -9.71
N ILE A 51 -4.48 19.58 -9.52
CA ILE A 51 -5.75 18.93 -9.19
C ILE A 51 -6.08 17.82 -10.21
N ASN A 52 -5.88 18.08 -11.50
CA ASN A 52 -6.17 17.10 -12.56
C ASN A 52 -5.25 15.88 -12.50
N ASP A 53 -3.96 16.11 -12.21
CA ASP A 53 -2.98 15.02 -12.06
C ASP A 53 -3.29 14.19 -10.81
N ALA A 54 -3.65 14.85 -9.70
CA ALA A 54 -4.08 14.18 -8.48
C ALA A 54 -5.33 13.33 -8.73
N ILE A 55 -6.34 13.83 -9.47
CA ILE A 55 -7.51 13.03 -9.86
C ILE A 55 -7.09 11.79 -10.66
N ALA A 56 -6.13 11.91 -11.58
CA ALA A 56 -5.61 10.77 -12.33
C ALA A 56 -4.91 9.75 -11.42
N VAL A 57 -4.12 10.22 -10.45
CA VAL A 57 -3.48 9.36 -9.43
C VAL A 57 -4.54 8.63 -8.60
N ILE A 58 -5.53 9.35 -8.05
CA ILE A 58 -6.60 8.75 -7.24
C ILE A 58 -7.37 7.71 -8.05
N ARG A 59 -7.68 8.00 -9.33
CA ARG A 59 -8.33 7.03 -10.22
C ARG A 59 -7.49 5.75 -10.41
N GLY A 60 -6.17 5.89 -10.49
CA GLY A 60 -5.25 4.77 -10.61
C GLY A 60 -5.17 3.90 -9.35
N VAL A 61 -5.24 4.49 -8.16
CA VAL A 61 -5.13 3.75 -6.89
C VAL A 61 -6.48 3.29 -6.33
N LYS A 62 -7.60 3.85 -6.79
CA LYS A 62 -8.97 3.56 -6.31
C LYS A 62 -9.25 2.05 -6.19
N GLY A 63 -8.89 1.27 -7.21
CA GLY A 63 -9.17 -0.17 -7.26
C GLY A 63 -8.50 -0.96 -6.13
N TYR A 64 -7.34 -0.49 -5.64
CA TYR A 64 -6.68 -1.09 -4.49
C TYR A 64 -7.52 -0.92 -3.22
N TYR A 65 -8.00 0.29 -2.96
CA TYR A 65 -8.83 0.61 -1.78
C TYR A 65 -10.22 0.00 -1.85
N GLU A 66 -10.84 -0.04 -3.02
CA GLU A 66 -12.10 -0.76 -3.25
C GLU A 66 -11.98 -2.23 -2.85
N LYS A 67 -10.89 -2.89 -3.27
CA LYS A 67 -10.64 -4.29 -2.92
C LYS A 67 -10.29 -4.47 -1.45
N TYR A 68 -9.47 -3.60 -0.88
CA TYR A 68 -9.05 -3.70 0.51
C TYR A 68 -10.24 -3.53 1.47
N HIS A 69 -11.10 -2.55 1.22
CA HIS A 69 -12.27 -2.26 2.06
C HIS A 69 -13.54 -2.98 1.62
N CYS A 70 -13.49 -3.72 0.51
CA CYS A 70 -14.65 -4.42 -0.06
C CYS A 70 -15.84 -3.50 -0.37
N VAL A 71 -15.54 -2.30 -0.87
CA VAL A 71 -16.54 -1.29 -1.27
C VAL A 71 -16.34 -0.91 -2.73
N ARG A 72 -17.31 -0.19 -3.30
CA ARG A 72 -17.20 0.40 -4.65
C ARG A 72 -17.26 1.92 -4.56
N VAL A 73 -16.33 2.57 -5.24
CA VAL A 73 -16.19 4.02 -5.26
C VAL A 73 -16.60 4.52 -6.65
N PRO A 74 -17.69 5.29 -6.78
CA PRO A 74 -18.06 5.88 -8.07
C PRO A 74 -16.99 6.84 -8.59
N ASP A 75 -16.83 6.92 -9.92
CA ASP A 75 -15.82 7.81 -10.52
C ASP A 75 -16.08 9.29 -10.24
N SER A 76 -17.33 9.67 -9.96
CA SER A 76 -17.68 11.03 -9.52
C SER A 76 -17.04 11.40 -8.18
N ILE A 77 -16.94 10.43 -7.26
CA ILE A 77 -16.39 10.65 -5.91
C ILE A 77 -14.88 10.89 -5.96
N VAL A 78 -14.18 10.35 -6.96
CA VAL A 78 -12.74 10.55 -7.14
C VAL A 78 -12.39 12.03 -7.27
N ALA A 79 -13.18 12.77 -8.05
CA ALA A 79 -12.97 14.21 -8.22
C ALA A 79 -13.31 14.97 -6.93
N ASP A 80 -14.42 14.62 -6.28
CA ASP A 80 -14.87 15.27 -5.05
C ASP A 80 -13.84 15.13 -3.92
N VAL A 81 -13.25 13.94 -3.75
CA VAL A 81 -12.23 13.68 -2.73
C VAL A 81 -11.00 14.58 -2.95
N VAL A 82 -10.55 14.77 -4.19
CA VAL A 82 -9.42 15.68 -4.48
C VAL A 82 -9.81 17.13 -4.21
N HIS A 83 -10.97 17.57 -4.67
CA HIS A 83 -11.42 18.95 -4.47
C HIS A 83 -11.66 19.29 -3.00
N LEU A 84 -12.25 18.38 -2.23
CA LEU A 84 -12.54 18.57 -0.82
C LEU A 84 -11.25 18.54 0.03
N SER A 85 -10.35 17.59 -0.24
CA SER A 85 -9.07 17.54 0.45
C SER A 85 -8.23 18.79 0.17
N GLU A 86 -8.20 19.27 -1.07
CA GLU A 86 -7.52 20.52 -1.43
C GLU A 86 -8.11 21.73 -0.72
N ARG A 87 -9.45 21.81 -0.64
CA ARG A 87 -10.13 22.97 -0.07
C ARG A 87 -10.03 23.04 1.47
N TYR A 88 -10.05 21.90 2.15
CA TYR A 88 -10.22 21.88 3.61
C TYR A 88 -9.01 21.34 4.38
N ILE A 89 -8.12 20.57 3.76
CA ILE A 89 -6.89 20.05 4.38
C ILE A 89 -5.70 20.86 3.83
N THR A 90 -5.28 21.86 4.60
CA THR A 90 -4.31 22.89 4.18
C THR A 90 -2.90 22.70 4.71
N ASP A 91 -2.71 21.78 5.65
CA ASP A 91 -1.43 21.42 6.27
C ASP A 91 -0.71 20.27 5.56
N ARG A 92 -1.34 19.70 4.52
CA ARG A 92 -0.83 18.58 3.70
C ARG A 92 -0.92 18.88 2.21
N TYR A 93 -0.16 18.11 1.43
CA TYR A 93 -0.04 18.26 -0.02
C TYR A 93 -0.74 17.10 -0.74
N LEU A 94 -1.24 17.38 -1.94
CA LEU A 94 -1.68 16.35 -2.90
C LEU A 94 -0.47 15.49 -3.33
N PRO A 95 -0.71 14.23 -3.72
CA PRO A 95 -1.99 13.51 -3.72
C PRO A 95 -2.31 12.86 -2.36
N ASP A 96 -1.38 12.89 -1.41
CA ASP A 96 -1.42 12.16 -0.13
C ASP A 96 -2.70 12.42 0.67
N LYS A 97 -3.03 13.70 0.90
CA LYS A 97 -4.27 14.07 1.62
C LYS A 97 -5.57 13.58 0.94
N ALA A 98 -5.57 13.42 -0.38
CA ALA A 98 -6.72 12.90 -1.12
C ALA A 98 -6.79 11.37 -1.03
N ILE A 99 -5.64 10.69 -0.97
CA ILE A 99 -5.55 9.24 -0.73
C ILE A 99 -6.08 8.92 0.67
N ASP A 100 -5.63 9.66 1.69
CA ASP A 100 -6.09 9.49 3.07
C ASP A 100 -7.61 9.65 3.18
N LEU A 101 -8.16 10.72 2.58
CA LEU A 101 -9.60 10.97 2.59
C LEU A 101 -10.40 9.87 1.87
N LEU A 102 -9.87 9.31 0.78
CA LEU A 102 -10.48 8.18 0.09
C LEU A 102 -10.48 6.93 0.97
N ASP A 103 -9.34 6.63 1.59
CA ASP A 103 -9.12 5.45 2.43
C ASP A 103 -10.06 5.45 3.64
N GLU A 104 -10.09 6.55 4.40
CA GLU A 104 -10.97 6.73 5.55
C GLU A 104 -12.45 6.64 5.16
N SER A 105 -12.82 7.19 4.00
CA SER A 105 -14.19 7.10 3.49
C SER A 105 -14.59 5.66 3.14
N CYS A 106 -13.66 4.89 2.55
CA CYS A 106 -13.89 3.48 2.24
C CYS A 106 -14.03 2.64 3.52
N ALA A 107 -13.14 2.84 4.49
CA ALA A 107 -13.21 2.20 5.80
C ALA A 107 -14.53 2.52 6.51
N CYS A 108 -14.93 3.80 6.53
CA CYS A 108 -16.18 4.24 7.14
C CYS A 108 -17.40 3.61 6.47
N CYS A 109 -17.39 3.48 5.13
CA CYS A 109 -18.47 2.85 4.38
C CYS A 109 -18.63 1.37 4.75
N ASN A 110 -17.52 0.62 4.80
CA ASN A 110 -17.55 -0.80 5.19
C ASN A 110 -18.05 -0.97 6.63
N LEU A 111 -17.54 -0.17 7.58
CA LEU A 111 -17.95 -0.24 8.99
C LEU A 111 -19.45 0.06 9.21
N ARG A 112 -20.07 0.85 8.33
CA ARG A 112 -21.50 1.16 8.39
C ARG A 112 -22.40 0.07 7.81
N HIS A 113 -21.84 -0.90 7.09
CA HIS A 113 -22.56 -2.01 6.48
C HIS A 113 -21.96 -3.34 6.95
N PRO A 114 -22.25 -3.77 8.20
CA PRO A 114 -21.74 -5.01 8.76
C PRO A 114 -22.04 -6.23 7.90
N GLU A 115 -23.10 -6.18 7.10
CA GLU A 115 -23.52 -7.23 6.17
C GLU A 115 -22.43 -7.54 5.14
N ILE A 116 -21.64 -6.55 4.71
CA ILE A 116 -20.50 -6.75 3.80
C ILE A 116 -19.45 -7.63 4.48
N THR A 117 -19.11 -7.30 5.73
CA THR A 117 -18.11 -8.04 6.51
C THR A 117 -18.60 -9.45 6.83
N GLU A 118 -19.87 -9.60 7.21
CA GLU A 118 -20.48 -10.90 7.49
C GLU A 118 -20.51 -11.79 6.25
N PHE A 119 -20.93 -11.24 5.10
CA PHE A 119 -20.94 -11.94 3.83
C PHE A 119 -19.54 -12.44 3.43
N LEU A 120 -18.51 -11.61 3.58
CA LEU A 120 -17.13 -12.00 3.27
C LEU A 120 -16.61 -13.10 4.18
N ASN A 121 -16.95 -13.06 5.47
CA ASN A 121 -16.57 -14.10 6.42
C ASN A 121 -17.26 -15.43 6.08
N LEU A 122 -18.54 -15.39 5.73
CA LEU A 122 -19.29 -16.57 5.26
C LEU A 122 -18.69 -17.14 3.98
N GLN A 123 -18.33 -16.30 3.00
CA GLN A 123 -17.67 -16.76 1.78
C GLN A 123 -16.33 -17.45 2.05
N LYS A 124 -15.52 -16.92 2.97
CA LYS A 124 -14.27 -17.58 3.39
C LYS A 124 -14.54 -18.93 4.05
N GLN A 125 -15.54 -19.01 4.93
CA GLN A 125 -15.92 -20.27 5.57
C GLN A 125 -16.38 -21.31 4.55
N VAL A 126 -17.19 -20.91 3.56
CA VAL A 126 -17.62 -21.80 2.47
C VAL A 126 -16.40 -22.31 1.70
N ALA A 127 -15.49 -21.43 1.29
CA ALA A 127 -14.29 -21.83 0.55
C ALA A 127 -13.37 -22.77 1.37
N GLU A 128 -13.23 -22.53 2.68
CA GLU A 128 -12.49 -23.42 3.58
C GLU A 128 -13.15 -24.79 3.77
N LEU A 129 -14.48 -24.86 3.71
CA LEU A 129 -15.21 -26.11 3.78
C LEU A 129 -15.11 -26.88 2.46
N GLU A 130 -15.21 -26.19 1.33
CA GLU A 130 -15.04 -26.78 -0.01
C GLU A 130 -13.63 -27.38 -0.19
N THR A 131 -12.58 -26.72 0.28
CA THR A 131 -11.23 -27.30 0.24
C THR A 131 -11.09 -28.51 1.14
N LYS A 132 -11.69 -28.49 2.35
CA LYS A 132 -11.70 -29.66 3.24
C LYS A 132 -12.49 -30.84 2.65
N GLU A 133 -13.62 -30.57 2.02
CA GLU A 133 -14.42 -31.60 1.32
C GLU A 133 -13.59 -32.22 0.19
N HIS A 134 -12.94 -31.40 -0.63
CA HIS A 134 -12.07 -31.88 -1.70
C HIS A 134 -10.89 -32.72 -1.20
N ASP A 135 -10.23 -32.30 -0.12
CA ASP A 135 -9.11 -33.03 0.49
C ASP A 135 -9.56 -34.39 1.09
N LEU A 136 -10.79 -34.47 1.60
CA LEU A 136 -11.39 -35.71 2.10
C LEU A 136 -11.84 -36.65 0.96
N GLU A 137 -12.32 -36.11 -0.15
CA GLU A 137 -12.72 -36.88 -1.33
C GLU A 137 -11.52 -37.40 -2.14
N ASN A 138 -10.42 -36.65 -2.18
CA ASN A 138 -9.16 -37.03 -2.83
C ASN A 138 -8.03 -37.11 -1.80
N PRO A 139 -8.04 -38.12 -0.91
CA PRO A 139 -7.01 -38.26 0.10
C PRO A 139 -5.66 -38.52 -0.54
N ASP A 140 -4.68 -37.69 -0.20
CA ASP A 140 -3.29 -37.84 -0.63
C ASP A 140 -2.76 -39.23 -0.21
N PRO A 141 -2.30 -40.09 -1.14
CA PRO A 141 -1.84 -41.44 -0.81
C PRO A 141 -0.60 -41.44 0.11
N GLU A 142 0.14 -40.33 0.19
CA GLU A 142 1.29 -40.17 1.10
C GLU A 142 0.89 -39.84 2.55
N LYS A 143 -0.35 -39.39 2.80
CA LYS A 143 -0.88 -39.15 4.16
C LYS A 143 -1.62 -40.36 4.76
N GLN A 144 -1.84 -41.42 3.97
CA GLN A 144 -2.47 -42.67 4.39
C GLN A 144 -1.52 -43.64 5.13
N GLY A 145 -0.33 -43.19 5.52
CA GLY A 145 0.66 -44.03 6.20
C GLY A 145 0.33 -44.43 7.64
N ASP A 146 -0.46 -43.66 8.41
CA ASP A 146 -0.58 -43.89 9.87
C ASP A 146 -1.98 -43.57 10.45
N ALA A 147 -3.04 -44.14 9.87
CA ALA A 147 -4.32 -44.22 10.58
C ALA A 147 -4.97 -45.59 10.34
N ALA A 148 -4.40 -46.62 10.98
CA ALA A 148 -5.13 -47.87 11.18
C ALA A 148 -6.41 -47.56 11.97
N ILE A 149 -7.56 -47.77 11.34
CA ILE A 149 -8.85 -47.76 12.04
C ILE A 149 -8.84 -49.00 12.94
N ASP A 150 -8.76 -48.78 14.26
CA ASP A 150 -8.86 -49.83 15.25
C ASP A 150 -10.34 -50.22 15.42
N TYR A 151 -10.67 -51.43 14.97
CA TYR A 151 -12.03 -52.00 15.02
C TYR A 151 -12.29 -52.77 16.33
N GLU A 152 -11.37 -52.77 17.31
CA GLU A 152 -11.55 -53.51 18.57
C GLU A 152 -12.25 -52.71 19.70
N GLU A 153 -12.58 -51.43 19.50
CA GLU A 153 -13.37 -50.62 20.48
C GLU A 153 -14.88 -50.51 20.11
N LEU A 154 -15.53 -51.63 19.77
CA LEU A 154 -17.00 -51.73 19.64
C LEU A 154 -17.61 -52.66 20.69
#